data_AF-A0A9W7D198-F1
#
_entry.id   AF-A0A9W7D198-F1
#
_cell.length_a   1.000
_cell.length_b   1.000
_cell.length_c   1.000
_cell.angle_alpha   90.00
_cell.angle_beta   90.00
_cell.angle_gamma   90.00
#
_symmetry.space_group_name_H-M   'P 1'
#
loop_
_entity.id
_entity.type
_entity.pdbx_description
1 polymer ?
#
loop_
_entity_poly.entity_id
_entity_poly.type
_entity_poly.pdbx_seq_one_letter_code
_entity_poly.pdbx_strand_id
1 'polypeptide(L)'
;MAFKADFADGYWPYGGKGEPDSIPIPRGAACVKISEILAGADEHAGEYSFGGLADTLPPAPGLFIDGVGIISLPLGQVQAEQLITKCEKSPFGHNMDTKLDESVRKSWQLAPGQVEVKN
;
A
#
# COMPACT_ATOMS: atom_id res chain seq x y z
N MET A 1 5.20 35.29 3.97
CA MET A 1 3.77 34.96 3.89
C MET A 1 3.32 34.96 2.42
N ALA A 2 3.59 33.88 1.69
CA ALA A 2 3.19 33.74 0.28
C ALA A 2 2.41 32.43 0.01
N PHE A 3 2.06 31.67 1.06
CA PHE A 3 1.31 30.42 0.93
C PHE A 3 -0.19 30.60 0.70
N LYS A 4 -0.75 31.81 0.83
CA LYS A 4 -2.20 32.03 0.77
C LYS A 4 -2.74 32.27 -0.64
N ALA A 5 -1.90 32.68 -1.60
CA ALA A 5 -2.35 33.09 -2.92
C ALA A 5 -2.60 31.90 -3.87
N ASP A 6 -1.86 30.80 -3.68
CA ASP A 6 -1.85 29.68 -4.64
C ASP A 6 -3.01 28.67 -4.45
N PHE A 7 -3.88 28.90 -3.46
CA PHE A 7 -4.98 27.99 -3.10
C PHE A 7 -6.36 28.66 -3.16
N ALA A 8 -6.46 29.87 -3.73
CA ALA A 8 -7.70 30.65 -3.73
C ALA A 8 -8.83 29.98 -4.53
N ASP A 9 -8.48 29.14 -5.52
CA ASP A 9 -9.46 28.59 -6.46
C ASP A 9 -9.92 27.16 -6.11
N GLY A 10 -9.34 26.53 -5.07
CA GLY A 10 -9.88 25.30 -4.47
C GLY A 10 -9.88 24.03 -5.36
N TYR A 11 -9.22 24.03 -6.51
CA TYR A 11 -9.21 22.87 -7.41
C TYR A 11 -8.11 21.87 -7.07
N TRP A 12 -8.53 20.65 -6.72
CA TRP A 12 -7.65 19.51 -6.49
C TRP A 12 -7.29 18.83 -7.82
N PRO A 13 -6.12 18.16 -7.93
CA PRO A 13 -5.88 17.23 -9.02
C PRO A 13 -7.03 16.23 -9.19
N TYR A 14 -7.30 15.89 -10.45
CA TYR A 14 -8.37 14.98 -10.86
C TYR A 14 -9.79 15.47 -10.52
N GLY A 15 -9.97 16.78 -10.28
CA GLY A 15 -11.29 17.37 -10.03
C GLY A 15 -11.81 17.18 -8.60
N GLY A 16 -10.97 16.70 -7.68
CA GLY A 16 -11.33 16.52 -6.27
C GLY A 16 -11.51 17.83 -5.50
N LYS A 17 -11.90 17.72 -4.23
CA LYS A 17 -11.88 18.80 -3.23
C LYS A 17 -10.94 18.40 -2.11
N GLY A 18 -10.11 19.32 -1.60
CA GLY A 18 -9.14 19.03 -0.55
C GLY A 18 -8.95 20.20 0.43
N GLU A 19 -8.46 19.89 1.63
CA GLU A 19 -8.16 20.86 2.70
C GLU A 19 -6.69 21.32 2.64
N PRO A 20 -6.32 22.45 3.29
CA PRO A 20 -4.98 23.04 3.21
C PRO A 20 -3.81 22.11 3.58
N ASP A 21 -4.09 21.08 4.38
CA ASP A 21 -3.15 20.09 4.91
C ASP A 21 -3.04 18.83 4.01
N SER A 22 -3.78 18.81 2.90
CA SER A 22 -3.85 17.68 1.97
C SER A 22 -2.69 17.71 0.95
N ILE A 23 -2.26 16.53 0.46
CA ILE A 23 -1.05 16.30 -0.39
C ILE A 23 -1.14 16.99 -1.78
N PRO A 24 -0.07 17.59 -2.33
CA PRO A 24 -0.13 18.74 -3.25
C PRO A 24 -0.53 18.48 -4.71
N ILE A 25 -0.83 19.60 -5.40
CA ILE A 25 -1.24 19.75 -6.79
C ILE A 25 -0.06 19.49 -7.77
N PRO A 26 -0.29 18.76 -8.89
CA PRO A 26 0.71 18.53 -9.93
C PRO A 26 1.22 19.84 -10.56
N ARG A 27 2.54 19.95 -10.74
CA ARG A 27 3.21 21.11 -11.35
C ARG A 27 3.74 20.78 -12.74
N GLY A 28 3.62 21.73 -13.67
CA GLY A 28 4.12 21.61 -15.05
C GLY A 28 3.00 21.33 -16.06
N ALA A 29 3.13 21.88 -17.28
CA ALA A 29 2.08 21.85 -18.29
C ALA A 29 1.62 20.43 -18.66
N ALA A 30 2.54 19.45 -18.64
CA ALA A 30 2.21 18.05 -18.88
C ALA A 30 1.36 17.45 -17.74
N CYS A 31 1.74 17.70 -16.47
CA CYS A 31 1.03 17.15 -15.31
C CYS A 31 -0.36 17.78 -15.13
N VAL A 32 -0.52 19.07 -15.46
CA VAL A 32 -1.85 19.74 -15.50
C VAL A 32 -2.74 19.08 -16.55
N LYS A 33 -2.23 18.87 -17.77
CA LYS A 33 -2.97 18.23 -18.86
C LYS A 33 -3.37 16.79 -18.53
N ILE A 34 -2.51 16.03 -17.87
CA ILE A 34 -2.81 14.67 -17.41
C ILE A 34 -3.92 14.70 -16.35
N SER A 35 -3.85 15.64 -15.40
CA SER A 35 -4.88 15.82 -14.37
C SER A 35 -6.25 16.13 -14.96
N GLU A 36 -6.32 17.00 -15.97
CA GLU A 36 -7.57 17.33 -16.69
C GLU A 36 -8.16 16.12 -17.42
N ILE A 37 -7.32 15.33 -18.10
CA ILE A 37 -7.75 14.10 -18.79
C ILE A 37 -8.33 13.08 -17.80
N LEU A 38 -7.67 12.90 -16.65
CA LEU A 38 -8.11 11.96 -15.63
C LEU A 38 -9.35 12.44 -14.86
N ALA A 39 -9.52 13.75 -14.65
CA ALA A 39 -10.75 14.31 -14.09
C ALA A 39 -11.98 14.02 -14.96
N GLY A 40 -11.82 14.01 -16.29
CA GLY A 40 -12.89 13.67 -17.23
C GLY A 40 -13.29 12.19 -17.24
N ALA A 41 -12.51 11.31 -16.60
CA ALA A 41 -12.83 9.90 -16.51
C ALA A 41 -13.84 9.61 -15.37
N ASP A 42 -13.93 10.47 -14.35
CA ASP A 42 -14.56 10.21 -13.05
C ASP A 42 -15.95 9.57 -13.08
N GLU A 43 -16.83 9.92 -14.03
CA GLU A 43 -18.19 9.37 -14.06
C GLU A 43 -18.28 7.88 -14.44
N HIS A 44 -17.28 7.26 -15.10
CA HIS A 44 -17.41 5.91 -15.69
C HIS A 44 -16.25 4.96 -15.38
N ALA A 45 -15.30 5.39 -14.58
CA ALA A 45 -13.94 4.91 -14.75
C ALA A 45 -13.51 3.87 -13.69
N GLY A 46 -14.13 3.79 -12.52
CA GLY A 46 -13.73 2.81 -11.50
C GLY A 46 -12.35 3.10 -10.90
N GLU A 47 -11.73 2.12 -10.23
CA GLU A 47 -10.42 2.27 -9.59
C GLU A 47 -9.27 2.12 -10.60
N TYR A 48 -8.42 3.15 -10.74
CA TYR A 48 -7.22 3.09 -11.57
C TYR A 48 -5.96 2.97 -10.72
N SER A 49 -5.02 2.18 -11.21
CA SER A 49 -3.63 2.18 -10.78
C SER A 49 -2.75 2.58 -11.97
N PHE A 50 -1.85 3.54 -11.75
CA PHE A 50 -0.79 3.86 -12.69
C PHE A 50 0.54 3.35 -12.14
N GLY A 51 1.35 2.76 -13.01
CA GLY A 51 2.69 2.28 -12.68
C GLY A 51 3.68 2.75 -13.74
N GLY A 52 4.90 3.06 -13.31
CA GLY A 52 6.05 3.33 -14.18
C GLY A 52 7.16 2.32 -13.92
N LEU A 53 8.18 2.31 -14.77
CA LEU A 53 9.41 1.57 -14.49
C LEU A 53 10.04 2.16 -13.22
N ALA A 54 10.30 1.34 -12.22
CA ALA A 54 11.05 1.76 -11.05
C ALA A 54 12.55 1.71 -11.39
N ASP A 55 13.20 2.87 -11.49
CA ASP A 55 14.64 2.97 -11.74
C ASP A 55 15.48 2.54 -10.53
N THR A 56 14.84 2.40 -9.37
CA THR A 56 15.44 1.95 -8.11
C THR A 56 14.59 0.86 -7.49
N LEU A 57 15.23 -0.07 -6.77
CA LEU A 57 14.49 -1.03 -5.95
C LEU A 57 13.66 -0.30 -4.90
N PRO A 58 12.44 -0.78 -4.58
CA PRO A 58 11.65 -0.23 -3.50
C PRO A 58 12.46 -0.32 -2.18
N PRO A 59 12.30 0.65 -1.27
CA PRO A 59 12.93 0.57 0.04
C PRO A 59 12.49 -0.72 0.74
N ALA A 60 13.39 -1.29 1.55
CA ALA A 60 13.02 -2.43 2.38
C ALA A 60 11.78 -2.04 3.22
N PRO A 61 10.75 -2.89 3.31
CA PRO A 61 9.48 -2.52 3.93
C PRO A 61 9.59 -2.34 5.45
N GLY A 62 10.75 -2.58 6.06
CA GLY A 62 10.94 -2.43 7.50
C GLY A 62 10.22 -3.48 8.33
N LEU A 63 9.74 -4.57 7.74
CA LEU A 63 9.03 -5.62 8.47
C LEU A 63 9.93 -6.20 9.56
N PHE A 64 9.48 -6.15 10.82
CA PHE A 64 10.20 -6.61 11.99
C PHE A 64 9.32 -7.55 12.80
N ILE A 65 9.90 -8.69 13.21
CA ILE A 65 9.21 -9.68 14.05
C ILE A 65 10.11 -9.99 15.24
N ASP A 66 9.53 -9.92 16.44
CA ASP A 66 10.29 -10.18 17.67
C ASP A 66 10.83 -11.62 17.70
N GLY A 67 12.12 -11.75 18.02
CA GLY A 67 12.87 -13.01 17.96
C GLY A 67 13.29 -13.48 16.56
N VAL A 68 12.91 -12.80 15.48
CA VAL A 68 13.41 -13.06 14.10
C VAL A 68 14.25 -11.88 13.58
N GLY A 69 13.85 -10.64 13.92
CA GLY A 69 14.49 -9.41 13.47
C GLY A 69 13.83 -8.82 12.23
N ILE A 70 14.59 -8.04 11.46
CA ILE A 70 14.12 -7.46 10.20
C ILE A 70 14.01 -8.56 9.15
N ILE A 71 12.85 -8.64 8.50
CA ILE A 71 12.55 -9.61 7.46
C ILE A 71 13.07 -9.08 6.13
N SER A 72 14.02 -9.82 5.56
CA SER A 72 14.57 -9.50 4.25
C SER A 72 13.63 -9.96 3.16
N LEU A 73 13.51 -9.17 2.09
CA LEU A 73 12.81 -9.54 0.87
C LEU A 73 13.80 -9.57 -0.32
N PRO A 74 13.77 -10.60 -1.18
CA PRO A 74 12.91 -11.80 -1.09
C PRO A 74 13.24 -12.67 0.14
N LEU A 75 12.22 -13.36 0.66
CA LEU A 75 12.33 -14.14 1.89
C LEU A 75 13.25 -15.36 1.70
N GLY A 76 14.35 -15.40 2.43
CA GLY A 76 15.29 -16.52 2.44
C GLY A 76 14.81 -17.71 3.28
N GLN A 77 15.31 -18.91 2.98
CA GLN A 77 14.89 -20.15 3.64
C GLN A 77 15.09 -20.12 5.17
N VAL A 78 16.23 -19.61 5.65
CA VAL A 78 16.52 -19.53 7.09
C VAL A 78 15.49 -18.68 7.84
N GLN A 79 15.16 -17.49 7.30
CA GLN A 79 14.13 -16.64 7.89
C GLN A 79 12.74 -17.27 7.76
N ALA A 80 12.43 -17.95 6.65
CA ALA A 80 11.17 -18.65 6.48
C ALA A 80 10.96 -19.73 7.54
N GLU A 81 11.98 -20.54 7.83
CA GLU A 81 11.93 -21.57 8.88
C GLU A 81 11.74 -20.95 10.26
N GLN A 82 12.43 -19.85 10.57
CA GLN A 82 12.25 -19.10 11.82
C GLN A 82 10.82 -18.55 11.95
N LEU A 83 10.27 -17.97 10.87
CA LEU A 83 8.91 -17.44 10.85
C LEU A 83 7.88 -18.53 11.09
N ILE A 84 8.04 -19.71 10.48
CA ILE A 84 7.14 -20.84 10.69
C ILE A 84 7.01 -21.20 12.18
N THR A 85 8.09 -21.08 12.97
CA THR A 85 8.03 -21.34 14.43
C THR A 85 7.20 -20.32 15.21
N LYS A 86 6.96 -19.13 14.65
CA LYS A 86 6.17 -18.05 15.24
C LYS A 86 4.73 -18.00 14.71
N CYS A 87 4.51 -18.58 13.53
CA CYS A 87 3.24 -18.57 12.83
C CYS A 87 2.29 -19.69 13.28
N GLU A 88 1.02 -19.49 12.97
CA GLU A 88 0.00 -20.53 12.99
C GLU A 88 -0.45 -20.88 11.57
N LYS A 89 -1.09 -22.04 11.40
CA LYS A 89 -1.72 -22.39 10.12
C LYS A 89 -2.83 -21.40 9.81
N SER A 90 -2.83 -20.86 8.59
CA SER A 90 -3.82 -19.86 8.22
C SER A 90 -5.17 -20.52 7.94
N PRO A 91 -6.24 -20.17 8.67
CA PRO A 91 -7.57 -20.66 8.38
C PRO A 91 -8.12 -19.95 7.14
N PHE A 92 -9.27 -20.43 6.67
CA PHE A 92 -10.04 -19.78 5.62
C PHE A 92 -11.52 -19.75 6.00
N GLY A 93 -12.23 -18.76 5.48
CA GLY A 93 -13.68 -18.66 5.63
C GLY A 93 -14.40 -19.63 4.70
N HIS A 94 -15.44 -20.28 5.20
CA HIS A 94 -16.33 -21.13 4.41
C HIS A 94 -17.77 -20.91 4.87
N ASN A 95 -18.52 -20.08 4.13
CA ASN A 95 -19.81 -19.52 4.57
C ASN A 95 -19.65 -18.76 5.89
N MET A 96 -20.33 -19.20 6.96
CA MET A 96 -20.23 -18.60 8.28
C MET A 96 -19.18 -19.28 9.18
N ASP A 97 -18.47 -20.30 8.67
CA ASP A 97 -17.48 -21.06 9.42
C ASP A 97 -16.05 -20.59 9.12
N THR A 98 -15.17 -20.76 10.10
CA THR A 98 -13.71 -20.65 9.92
C THR A 98 -13.11 -22.06 9.97
N LYS A 99 -12.47 -22.49 8.89
CA LYS A 99 -11.93 -23.86 8.74
C LYS A 99 -10.43 -23.88 8.54
N LEU A 100 -9.81 -24.98 8.93
CA LEU A 100 -8.40 -25.30 8.71
C LEU A 100 -8.32 -26.51 7.77
N ASP A 101 -7.99 -26.26 6.51
CA ASP A 101 -7.81 -27.31 5.50
C ASP A 101 -6.62 -26.90 4.61
N GLU A 102 -5.52 -27.64 4.73
CA GLU A 102 -4.30 -27.36 3.98
C GLU A 102 -4.41 -27.71 2.49
N SER A 103 -5.41 -28.51 2.07
CA SER A 103 -5.69 -28.74 0.66
C SER A 103 -6.26 -27.51 -0.02
N VAL A 104 -6.94 -26.64 0.74
CA VAL A 104 -7.48 -25.35 0.30
C VAL A 104 -6.46 -24.24 0.54
N ARG A 105 -5.87 -24.18 1.75
CA ARG A 105 -4.97 -23.10 2.16
C ARG A 105 -3.72 -23.64 2.85
N LYS A 106 -2.68 -23.87 2.06
CA LYS A 106 -1.34 -24.25 2.54
C LYS A 106 -0.49 -23.02 2.85
N SER A 107 -0.95 -22.17 3.78
CA SER A 107 -0.24 -20.97 4.19
C SER A 107 -0.15 -20.83 5.71
N TRP A 108 0.78 -19.99 6.15
CA TRP A 108 1.00 -19.62 7.53
C TRP A 108 0.57 -18.18 7.76
N GLN A 109 0.19 -17.83 8.98
CA GLN A 109 -0.15 -16.46 9.36
C GLN A 109 0.42 -16.10 10.73
N LEU A 110 0.65 -14.81 10.94
CA LEU A 110 1.01 -14.21 12.23
C LEU A 110 -0.15 -13.34 12.72
N ALA A 111 -0.30 -13.23 14.03
CA ALA A 111 -1.23 -12.29 14.62
C ALA A 111 -0.70 -10.85 14.41
N PRO A 112 -1.58 -9.84 14.26
CA PRO A 112 -1.16 -8.45 14.03
C PRO A 112 -0.18 -7.90 15.07
N GLY A 113 -0.35 -8.29 16.34
CA GLY A 113 0.53 -7.85 17.43
C GLY A 113 1.94 -8.47 17.41
N GLN A 114 2.24 -9.37 16.48
CA GLN A 114 3.57 -9.99 16.34
C GLN A 114 4.40 -9.35 15.22
N VAL A 115 3.86 -8.35 14.51
CA VAL A 115 4.51 -7.70 13.38
C VAL A 115 4.61 -6.20 13.62
N GLU A 116 5.81 -5.66 13.42
CA GLU A 116 6.08 -4.23 13.47
C GLU A 116 6.63 -3.77 12.11
N VAL A 117 6.41 -2.50 11.77
CA VAL A 117 7.00 -1.86 10.58
C VAL A 117 7.96 -0.78 11.08
N LYS A 118 9.25 -0.95 10.78
CA LYS A 118 10.38 -0.10 11.20
C LYS A 118 11.11 0.42 9.97
N ASN A 119 10.64 1.55 9.46
CA ASN A 119 11.13 2.25 8.27
C ASN A 119 11.63 3.65 8.61
#